data_AF-A0A415I430-F1
#
_entry.id   AF-A0A415I430-F1
#
_cell.length_a   1.000
_cell.length_b   1.000
_cell.length_c   1.000
_cell.angle_alpha   90.00
_cell.angle_beta   90.00
_cell.angle_gamma   90.00
#
_symmetry.space_group_name_H-M   'P 1'
#
loop_
_entity.id
_entity.type
_entity.pdbx_description
1 polymer ?
#
loop_
_entity_poly.entity_id
_entity_poly.type
_entity_poly.pdbx_seq_one_letter_code
_entity_poly.pdbx_strand_id
1 'polypeptide(L)'
;MDKLSIIEMILSSVVIADLIAGIFSLRISLKTNKELENIEHIKQQYELTKIRYEQLNSYYKELIISLEKFEYKGKIVQSKSCIKEMVLLRFKMYEYIKNQHEQHTYYFSKKYNEKIIEKEKNIDAVVREYMQKCKEADSIDYTNCLVDYMITINREMELFKSFYIEKLKLEMNSILEVPS
;
A
#
# COMPACT_ATOMS: atom_id res chain seq x y z
N MET A 1 -61.92 -51.64 20.22
CA MET A 1 -61.10 -50.47 19.84
C MET A 1 -62.07 -49.48 19.22
N ASP A 2 -62.45 -48.44 19.95
CA ASP A 2 -63.49 -47.50 19.51
C ASP A 2 -62.97 -46.61 18.39
N LYS A 3 -63.80 -46.40 17.36
CA LYS A 3 -63.51 -45.53 16.21
C LYS A 3 -63.08 -44.13 16.65
N LEU A 4 -63.58 -43.66 17.80
CA LEU A 4 -63.21 -42.39 18.41
C LEU A 4 -61.71 -42.34 18.78
N SER A 5 -61.17 -43.42 19.37
CA SER A 5 -59.75 -43.49 19.77
C SER A 5 -58.80 -43.52 18.56
N ILE A 6 -59.23 -44.10 17.43
CA ILE A 6 -58.44 -44.13 16.20
C ILE A 6 -58.38 -42.73 15.58
N ILE A 7 -59.49 -41.98 15.60
CA ILE A 7 -59.57 -40.62 15.07
C ILE A 7 -58.73 -39.65 15.91
N GLU A 8 -58.76 -39.76 17.25
CA GLU A 8 -57.90 -38.97 18.15
C GLU A 8 -56.42 -39.28 17.97
N MET A 9 -56.07 -40.55 17.72
CA MET A 9 -54.70 -40.96 17.45
C MET A 9 -54.20 -40.42 16.08
N ILE A 10 -55.06 -40.37 15.08
CA ILE A 10 -54.74 -39.78 13.77
C ILE A 10 -54.57 -38.27 13.91
N LEU A 11 -55.50 -37.57 14.57
CA LEU A 11 -55.42 -36.11 14.77
C LEU A 11 -54.17 -35.70 15.56
N SER A 12 -53.83 -36.42 16.62
CA SER A 12 -52.63 -36.15 17.42
C SER A 12 -51.34 -36.40 16.64
N SER A 13 -51.28 -37.46 15.81
CA SER A 13 -50.11 -37.73 14.96
C SER A 13 -49.90 -36.66 13.87
N VAL A 14 -50.98 -36.11 13.29
CA VAL A 14 -50.91 -34.99 12.33
C VAL A 14 -50.36 -33.73 12.99
N VAL A 15 -50.86 -33.37 14.18
CA VAL A 15 -50.37 -32.18 14.92
C VAL A 15 -48.88 -32.32 15.28
N ILE A 16 -48.43 -33.51 15.67
CA ILE A 16 -47.02 -33.78 15.95
C ILE A 16 -46.17 -33.66 14.68
N ALA A 17 -46.65 -34.16 13.55
CA ALA A 17 -45.96 -34.05 12.27
C ALA A 17 -45.81 -32.58 11.82
N ASP A 18 -46.86 -31.78 11.95
CA ASP A 18 -46.83 -30.35 11.62
C ASP A 18 -45.87 -29.57 12.53
N LEU A 19 -45.82 -29.91 13.83
CA LEU A 19 -44.89 -29.30 14.77
C LEU A 19 -43.43 -29.61 14.41
N ILE A 20 -43.13 -30.88 14.07
CA ILE A 20 -41.80 -31.31 13.64
C ILE A 20 -41.40 -30.59 12.35
N ALA A 21 -42.29 -30.53 11.37
CA ALA A 21 -42.06 -29.81 10.11
C ALA A 21 -41.78 -28.31 10.35
N GLY A 22 -42.53 -27.67 11.27
CA GLY A 22 -42.31 -26.28 11.68
C GLY A 22 -40.93 -26.05 12.32
N ILE A 23 -40.49 -26.93 13.22
CA ILE A 23 -39.16 -26.84 13.86
C ILE A 23 -38.04 -27.02 12.83
N PHE A 24 -38.17 -27.99 11.91
CA PHE A 24 -37.18 -28.19 10.84
C PHE A 24 -37.11 -26.99 9.90
N SER A 25 -38.26 -26.43 9.51
CA SER A 25 -38.32 -25.22 8.67
C SER A 25 -37.63 -24.04 9.35
N LEU A 26 -37.93 -23.78 10.63
CA LEU A 26 -37.32 -22.70 11.40
C LEU A 26 -35.79 -22.88 11.51
N ARG A 27 -35.32 -24.10 11.76
CA ARG A 27 -33.89 -24.42 11.84
C ARG A 27 -33.17 -24.16 10.52
N ILE A 28 -33.78 -24.53 9.40
CA ILE A 28 -33.24 -24.27 8.07
C ILE A 28 -33.21 -22.76 7.80
N SER A 29 -34.31 -22.04 8.02
CA SER A 29 -34.36 -20.58 7.83
C SER A 29 -33.33 -19.83 8.69
N LEU A 30 -33.13 -20.22 9.95
CA LEU A 30 -32.09 -19.63 10.80
C LEU A 30 -30.69 -19.90 10.26
N LYS A 31 -30.44 -21.09 9.71
CA LYS A 31 -29.15 -21.43 9.09
C LYS A 31 -28.93 -20.62 7.80
N THR A 32 -29.92 -20.57 6.92
CA THR A 32 -29.86 -19.82 5.66
C THR A 32 -29.69 -18.32 5.91
N ASN A 33 -30.36 -17.75 6.91
CA ASN A 33 -30.22 -16.34 7.27
C ASN A 33 -28.81 -16.01 7.78
N LYS A 34 -28.21 -16.89 8.61
CA LYS A 34 -26.80 -16.73 9.04
C LYS A 34 -25.82 -16.82 7.88
N GLU A 35 -26.06 -17.75 6.94
CA GLU A 35 -25.24 -17.87 5.73
C GLU A 35 -25.35 -16.62 4.85
N LEU A 36 -26.55 -16.06 4.69
CA LEU A 36 -26.78 -14.81 3.98
C LEU A 36 -26.08 -13.62 4.64
N GLU A 37 -26.16 -13.49 5.96
CA GLU A 37 -25.47 -12.45 6.73
C GLU A 37 -23.94 -12.54 6.55
N ASN A 38 -23.39 -13.75 6.59
CA ASN A 38 -21.98 -13.98 6.31
C ASN A 38 -21.59 -13.62 4.88
N ILE A 39 -22.40 -13.97 3.88
CA ILE A 39 -22.18 -13.61 2.47
C ILE A 39 -22.18 -12.09 2.30
N GLU A 40 -23.12 -11.40 2.94
CA GLU A 40 -23.21 -9.94 2.87
C GLU A 40 -22.00 -9.28 3.54
N HIS A 41 -21.57 -9.76 4.70
CA HIS A 41 -20.34 -9.30 5.34
C HIS A 41 -19.10 -9.53 4.46
N ILE A 42 -18.94 -10.72 3.88
CA ILE A 42 -17.84 -11.04 2.96
C ILE A 42 -17.88 -10.09 1.74
N LYS A 43 -19.05 -9.86 1.17
CA LYS A 43 -19.23 -8.94 0.04
C LYS A 43 -18.82 -7.51 0.42
N GLN A 44 -19.22 -7.02 1.58
CA GLN A 44 -18.83 -5.69 2.05
C GLN A 44 -17.31 -5.58 2.23
N GLN A 45 -16.67 -6.58 2.86
CA GLN A 45 -15.21 -6.61 3.03
C GLN A 45 -14.49 -6.66 1.68
N TYR A 46 -15.01 -7.43 0.72
CA TYR A 46 -14.47 -7.51 -0.63
C TYR A 46 -14.54 -6.16 -1.35
N GLU A 47 -15.69 -5.47 -1.32
CA GLU A 47 -15.84 -4.15 -1.96
C GLU A 47 -14.91 -3.11 -1.33
N LEU A 48 -14.77 -3.09 0.00
CA LEU A 48 -13.81 -2.20 0.68
C LEU A 48 -12.36 -2.49 0.27
N THR A 49 -12.00 -3.77 0.21
CA THR A 49 -10.66 -4.23 -0.21
C THR A 49 -10.37 -3.81 -1.65
N LYS A 50 -11.35 -3.98 -2.54
CA LYS A 50 -11.27 -3.58 -3.95
C LYS A 50 -11.08 -2.07 -4.09
N ILE A 51 -11.89 -1.26 -3.40
CA ILE A 51 -11.76 0.20 -3.41
C ILE A 51 -10.36 0.63 -2.95
N ARG A 52 -9.87 0.04 -1.86
CA ARG A 52 -8.53 0.33 -1.33
C ARG A 52 -7.43 0.00 -2.34
N TYR A 53 -7.53 -1.16 -3.00
CA TYR A 53 -6.60 -1.55 -4.04
C TYR A 53 -6.64 -0.59 -5.24
N GLU A 54 -7.84 -0.23 -5.71
CA GLU A 54 -8.01 0.69 -6.84
C GLU A 54 -7.41 2.07 -6.57
N GLN A 55 -7.66 2.62 -5.37
CA GLN A 55 -7.06 3.89 -4.94
C GLN A 55 -5.53 3.83 -4.90
N LEU A 56 -4.96 2.80 -4.27
CA LEU A 56 -3.52 2.63 -4.18
C LEU A 56 -2.87 2.40 -5.55
N ASN A 57 -3.52 1.63 -6.42
CA ASN A 57 -3.07 1.38 -7.79
C ASN A 57 -3.13 2.65 -8.66
N SER A 58 -4.17 3.48 -8.50
CA SER A 58 -4.26 4.77 -9.18
C SER A 58 -3.12 5.69 -8.76
N TYR A 59 -2.91 5.82 -7.44
CA TYR A 59 -1.80 6.58 -6.89
C TYR A 59 -0.45 6.07 -7.41
N TYR A 60 -0.22 4.75 -7.38
CA TYR A 60 0.99 4.15 -7.92
C TYR A 60 1.24 4.54 -9.39
N LYS A 61 0.22 4.45 -10.25
CA LYS A 61 0.34 4.83 -11.67
C LYS A 61 0.67 6.30 -11.85
N GLU A 62 -0.02 7.19 -11.13
CA GLU A 62 0.21 8.63 -11.18
C GLU A 62 1.62 9.01 -10.69
N LEU A 63 2.09 8.34 -9.64
CA LEU A 63 3.44 8.49 -9.13
C LEU A 63 4.46 8.10 -10.19
N ILE A 64 4.34 6.93 -10.82
CA ILE A 64 5.28 6.47 -11.86
C ILE A 64 5.34 7.46 -13.02
N ILE A 65 4.19 7.88 -13.55
CA ILE A 65 4.12 8.88 -14.64
C ILE A 65 4.79 10.20 -14.22
N SER A 66 4.60 10.63 -12.97
CA SER A 66 5.21 11.85 -12.47
C SER A 66 6.73 11.69 -12.28
N LEU A 67 7.19 10.49 -11.93
CA LEU A 67 8.61 10.20 -11.76
C LEU A 67 9.39 10.22 -13.08
N GLU A 68 8.76 9.86 -14.20
CA GLU A 68 9.35 9.97 -15.54
C GLU A 68 9.77 11.41 -15.88
N LYS A 69 9.14 12.42 -15.28
CA LYS A 69 9.51 13.84 -15.46
C LYS A 69 10.90 14.16 -14.90
N PHE A 70 11.42 13.33 -14.00
CA PHE A 70 12.76 13.46 -13.42
C PHE A 70 13.80 12.56 -14.11
N GLU A 71 13.48 11.98 -15.26
CA GLU A 71 14.48 11.30 -16.08
C GLU A 71 15.34 12.32 -16.83
N TYR A 72 16.66 12.09 -16.81
CA TYR A 72 17.59 12.94 -17.54
C TYR A 72 17.50 12.62 -19.03
N LYS A 73 17.01 13.58 -19.83
CA LYS A 73 16.83 13.42 -21.28
C LYS A 73 18.00 13.94 -22.13
N GLY A 74 19.03 14.51 -21.48
CA GLY A 74 20.22 15.02 -22.15
C GLY A 74 21.20 13.90 -22.55
N LYS A 75 22.23 14.27 -23.33
CA LYS A 75 23.35 13.37 -23.59
C LYS A 75 24.20 13.27 -22.31
N ILE A 76 24.43 12.05 -21.84
CA ILE A 76 25.30 11.81 -20.68
C ILE A 76 26.75 12.04 -21.14
N VAL A 77 27.35 13.13 -20.65
CA VAL A 77 28.75 13.48 -20.87
C VAL A 77 29.42 13.59 -19.52
N GLN A 78 30.62 13.04 -19.36
CA GLN A 78 31.42 13.16 -18.12
C GLN A 78 31.96 14.59 -17.95
N SER A 79 31.05 15.54 -17.69
CA SER A 79 31.35 16.93 -17.44
C SER A 79 30.74 17.36 -16.11
N LYS A 80 31.40 18.31 -15.44
CA LYS A 80 30.92 18.88 -14.17
C LYS A 80 29.50 19.48 -14.30
N SER A 81 29.18 20.09 -15.44
CA SER A 81 27.84 20.64 -15.70
C SER A 81 26.78 19.55 -15.77
N CYS A 82 27.04 18.47 -16.50
CA CYS A 82 26.12 17.33 -16.61
C CYS A 82 25.87 16.68 -15.24
N ILE A 83 26.93 16.46 -14.45
CA ILE A 83 26.81 15.88 -13.10
C ILE A 83 25.93 16.78 -12.21
N LYS A 84 26.16 18.10 -12.23
CA LYS A 84 25.37 19.06 -11.46
C LYS A 84 23.89 19.04 -11.85
N GLU A 85 23.58 18.99 -13.14
CA GLU A 85 22.20 18.91 -13.65
C GLU A 85 21.51 17.61 -13.21
N MET A 86 22.20 16.48 -13.34
CA MET A 86 21.68 15.18 -12.90
C MET A 86 21.38 15.18 -11.41
N VAL A 87 22.30 15.66 -10.58
CA VAL A 87 22.10 15.77 -9.13
C VAL A 87 20.91 16.67 -8.80
N LEU A 88 20.81 17.85 -9.43
CA LEU A 88 19.67 18.77 -9.22
C LEU A 88 18.33 18.09 -9.56
N LEU A 89 18.28 17.34 -10.67
CA LEU A 89 17.08 16.63 -11.08
C LEU A 89 16.68 15.56 -10.05
N ARG A 90 17.67 14.90 -9.45
CA ARG A 90 17.50 13.84 -8.45
C ARG A 90 17.08 14.38 -7.10
N PHE A 91 17.58 15.55 -6.71
CA PHE A 91 17.06 16.30 -5.57
C PHE A 91 15.59 16.64 -5.73
N LYS A 92 15.18 17.17 -6.90
CA LYS A 92 13.77 17.47 -7.18
C LYS A 92 12.89 16.23 -7.11
N MET A 93 13.38 15.11 -7.63
CA MET A 93 12.71 13.82 -7.53
C MET A 93 12.57 13.36 -6.07
N TYR A 94 13.63 13.45 -5.27
CA TYR A 94 13.61 13.09 -3.86
C TYR A 94 12.60 13.92 -3.07
N GLU A 95 12.63 15.25 -3.20
CA GLU A 95 11.67 16.17 -2.58
C GLU A 95 10.24 15.87 -3.01
N TYR A 96 10.04 15.54 -4.29
CA TYR A 96 8.73 15.14 -4.79
C TYR A 96 8.25 13.86 -4.11
N ILE A 97 9.07 12.80 -4.05
CA ILE A 97 8.70 11.54 -3.40
C ILE A 97 8.41 11.76 -1.91
N LYS A 98 9.23 12.55 -1.21
CA LYS A 98 9.04 12.89 0.20
C LYS A 98 7.70 13.58 0.44
N ASN A 99 7.36 14.60 -0.35
CA ASN A 99 6.07 15.27 -0.25
C ASN A 99 4.90 14.33 -0.60
N GLN A 100 5.07 13.49 -1.62
CA GLN A 100 4.09 12.45 -1.94
C GLN A 100 3.89 11.48 -0.77
N HIS A 101 4.95 11.11 -0.07
CA HIS A 101 4.87 10.26 1.11
C HIS A 101 4.12 10.94 2.24
N GLU A 102 4.46 12.18 2.58
CA GLU A 102 3.82 12.96 3.64
C GLU A 102 2.30 13.06 3.44
N GLN A 103 1.86 13.31 2.20
CA GLN A 103 0.44 13.41 1.85
C GLN A 103 -0.29 12.07 1.86
N HIS A 104 0.43 10.96 1.67
CA HIS A 104 -0.15 9.64 1.43
C HIS A 104 0.36 8.57 2.39
N THR A 105 0.78 8.96 3.59
CA THR A 105 1.27 8.04 4.65
C THR A 105 0.27 6.92 4.97
N TYR A 106 -1.03 7.19 4.81
CA TYR A 106 -2.12 6.23 5.06
C TYR A 106 -2.15 5.04 4.08
N TYR A 107 -1.45 5.12 2.95
CA TYR A 107 -1.29 3.98 2.05
C TYR A 107 -0.24 2.96 2.52
N PHE A 108 0.59 3.33 3.50
CA PHE A 108 1.63 2.47 4.03
C PHE A 108 1.27 1.96 5.42
N SER A 109 1.64 0.71 5.69
CA SER A 109 1.69 0.16 7.02
C SER A 109 2.66 0.98 7.89
N LYS A 110 2.42 1.00 9.20
CA LYS A 110 3.28 1.66 10.19
C LYS A 110 4.76 1.26 10.02
N LYS A 111 5.01 -0.03 9.80
CA LYS A 111 6.35 -0.59 9.57
C LYS A 111 7.05 0.03 8.35
N TYR A 112 6.34 0.28 7.26
CA TYR A 112 6.94 0.89 6.08
C TYR A 112 7.08 2.40 6.21
N ASN A 113 6.09 3.09 6.80
CA ASN A 113 6.21 4.51 7.14
C ASN A 113 7.49 4.78 7.96
N GLU A 114 7.73 4.01 9.03
CA GLU A 114 8.92 4.16 9.86
C GLU A 114 10.23 4.01 9.07
N LYS A 115 10.30 3.01 8.18
CA LYS A 115 11.49 2.76 7.34
C LYS A 115 11.70 3.83 6.26
N ILE A 116 10.64 4.37 5.69
CA ILE A 116 10.72 5.45 4.70
C ILE A 116 11.27 6.70 5.39
N ILE A 117 10.69 7.08 6.54
CA ILE A 117 11.14 8.23 7.35
C ILE A 117 12.60 8.07 7.80
N GLU A 118 13.02 6.87 8.20
CA GLU A 118 14.42 6.60 8.56
C GLU A 118 15.36 6.86 7.37
N LYS A 119 15.01 6.37 6.17
CA LYS A 119 15.81 6.61 4.96
C LYS A 119 15.84 8.08 4.56
N GLU A 120 14.73 8.80 4.70
CA GLU A 120 14.69 10.24 4.47
C GLU A 120 15.66 10.99 5.39
N LYS A 121 15.65 10.67 6.69
CA LYS A 121 16.57 11.28 7.66
C LYS A 121 18.04 11.02 7.30
N ASN A 122 18.36 9.82 6.83
CA ASN A 122 19.72 9.47 6.40
C ASN A 122 20.15 10.29 5.17
N ILE A 123 19.27 10.44 4.17
CA ILE A 123 19.55 11.26 2.99
C ILE A 123 19.71 12.73 3.39
N ASP A 124 18.79 13.27 4.20
CA ASP A 124 18.85 14.64 4.70
C ASP A 124 20.15 14.90 5.49
N ALA A 125 20.65 13.92 6.24
CA ALA A 125 21.92 14.01 6.95
C ALA A 125 23.11 14.08 5.98
N VAL A 126 23.17 13.20 4.98
CA VAL A 126 24.24 13.19 3.95
C VAL A 126 24.25 14.52 3.18
N VAL A 127 23.07 15.03 2.80
CA VAL A 127 22.93 16.32 2.11
C VAL A 127 23.43 17.47 2.98
N ARG A 128 23.06 17.51 4.27
CA ARG A 128 23.54 18.54 5.21
C ARG A 128 25.05 18.49 5.39
N GLU A 129 25.62 17.30 5.55
CA GLU A 129 27.06 17.11 5.66
C GLU A 129 27.80 17.64 4.41
N TYR A 130 27.28 17.33 3.22
CA TYR A 130 27.80 17.85 1.97
C TYR A 130 27.75 19.39 1.91
N MET A 131 26.61 19.99 2.27
CA MET A 131 26.46 21.45 2.27
C MET A 131 27.41 22.12 3.26
N GLN A 132 27.70 21.48 4.38
CA GLN A 132 28.67 21.98 5.37
C GLN A 132 30.10 21.92 4.83
N LYS A 133 30.51 20.78 4.24
CA LYS A 133 31.83 20.62 3.61
C LYS A 133 32.05 21.60 2.46
N CYS A 134 31.00 21.93 1.70
CA CYS A 134 31.06 22.97 0.67
C CYS A 134 31.33 24.37 1.23
N LYS A 135 30.85 24.69 2.44
CA LYS A 135 31.02 26.01 3.07
C LYS A 135 32.40 26.19 3.70
N GLU A 136 33.02 25.10 4.16
CA GLU A 136 34.31 25.10 4.85
C GLU A 136 35.51 25.05 3.88
N ALA A 137 35.27 24.86 2.57
CA ALA A 137 36.30 24.69 1.57
C ALA A 137 36.81 26.05 1.02
N ASP A 138 37.93 26.52 1.57
CA ASP A 138 38.81 27.48 0.88
C ASP A 138 39.58 26.74 -0.24
N SER A 139 39.64 27.37 -1.40
CA SER A 139 39.97 26.80 -2.72
C SER A 139 41.26 25.94 -2.80
N ILE A 140 41.17 24.74 -3.41
CA ILE A 140 41.85 24.40 -4.70
C ILE A 140 41.79 22.88 -5.03
N ASP A 141 41.64 21.95 -4.08
CA ASP A 141 41.64 20.48 -4.38
C ASP A 141 40.31 19.76 -4.06
N TYR A 142 39.21 20.51 -3.98
CA TYR A 142 37.90 19.99 -3.57
C TYR A 142 37.08 19.40 -4.73
N THR A 143 37.53 19.52 -5.98
CA THR A 143 36.68 19.21 -7.15
C THR A 143 36.38 17.71 -7.27
N ASN A 144 37.34 16.83 -6.99
CA ASN A 144 37.12 15.38 -7.03
C ASN A 144 36.26 14.93 -5.85
N CYS A 145 36.56 15.43 -4.64
CA CYS A 145 35.75 15.18 -3.44
C CYS A 145 34.27 15.58 -3.67
N LEU A 146 34.00 16.77 -4.21
CA LEU A 146 32.64 17.22 -4.51
C LEU A 146 31.93 16.33 -5.53
N VAL A 147 32.64 15.86 -6.55
CA VAL A 147 32.08 14.95 -7.55
C VAL A 147 31.73 13.61 -6.91
N ASP A 148 32.58 13.05 -6.04
CA ASP A 148 32.31 11.80 -5.33
C ASP A 148 31.10 11.92 -4.39
N TYR A 149 30.98 13.04 -3.68
CA TYR A 149 29.79 13.33 -2.85
C TYR A 149 28.52 13.47 -3.70
N MET A 150 28.60 14.19 -4.82
CA MET A 150 27.49 14.34 -5.76
C MET A 150 27.02 13.00 -6.31
N ILE A 151 27.96 12.11 -6.66
CA ILE A 151 27.67 10.74 -7.10
C ILE A 151 27.00 9.95 -5.97
N THR A 152 27.50 10.06 -4.74
CA THR A 152 26.95 9.36 -3.57
C THR A 152 25.51 9.80 -3.28
N ILE A 153 25.25 11.11 -3.20
CA ILE A 153 23.90 11.65 -2.96
C ILE A 153 22.94 11.22 -4.07
N ASN A 154 23.37 11.32 -5.33
CA ASN A 154 22.57 10.87 -6.48
C ASN A 154 22.20 9.38 -6.35
N ARG A 155 23.15 8.54 -5.96
CA ARG A 155 22.91 7.10 -5.75
C ARG A 155 21.90 6.85 -4.64
N GLU A 156 22.06 7.51 -3.48
CA GLU A 156 21.14 7.33 -2.35
C GLU A 156 19.71 7.74 -2.70
N MET A 157 19.53 8.84 -3.44
CA MET A 157 18.20 9.28 -3.91
C MET A 157 17.56 8.31 -4.90
N GLU A 158 18.35 7.71 -5.79
CA GLU A 158 17.87 6.67 -6.72
C GLU A 158 17.50 5.36 -6.00
N LEU A 159 18.30 4.97 -5.01
CA LEU A 159 17.98 3.83 -4.14
C LEU A 159 16.71 4.10 -3.33
N PHE A 160 16.51 5.33 -2.85
CA PHE A 160 15.29 5.71 -2.15
C PHE A 160 14.06 5.65 -3.05
N LYS A 161 14.13 6.17 -4.28
CA LYS A 161 13.05 6.00 -5.27
C LYS A 161 12.69 4.53 -5.44
N SER A 162 13.69 3.69 -5.71
CA SER A 162 13.49 2.26 -5.95
C SER A 162 12.85 1.58 -4.75
N PHE A 163 13.35 1.89 -3.54
CA PHE A 163 12.81 1.40 -2.29
C PHE A 163 11.35 1.82 -2.08
N TYR A 164 11.03 3.09 -2.31
CA TYR A 164 9.68 3.63 -2.12
C TYR A 164 8.66 2.94 -3.04
N ILE A 165 9.00 2.81 -4.33
CA ILE A 165 8.20 2.10 -5.33
C ILE A 165 8.00 0.63 -4.94
N GLU A 166 9.05 -0.03 -4.46
CA GLU A 166 8.97 -1.42 -3.99
C GLU A 166 8.00 -1.54 -2.81
N LYS A 167 8.04 -0.61 -1.84
CA LYS A 167 7.12 -0.66 -0.69
C LYS A 167 5.68 -0.42 -1.07
N LEU A 168 5.40 0.46 -2.03
CA LEU A 168 4.05 0.61 -2.58
C LEU A 168 3.55 -0.69 -3.23
N LYS A 169 4.38 -1.36 -4.02
CA LYS A 169 4.02 -2.64 -4.64
C LYS A 169 3.74 -3.72 -3.58
N LEU A 170 4.53 -3.77 -2.51
CA LEU A 170 4.31 -4.72 -1.42
C LEU A 170 3.01 -4.43 -0.67
N GLU A 171 2.67 -3.15 -0.44
CA GLU A 171 1.36 -2.79 0.15
C GLU A 171 0.21 -3.21 -0.77
N MET A 172 0.31 -2.95 -2.08
CA MET A 172 -0.68 -3.41 -3.06
C MET A 172 -0.86 -4.93 -3.03
N ASN A 173 0.24 -5.69 -3.01
CA ASN A 173 0.19 -7.15 -2.97
C ASN A 173 -0.43 -7.67 -1.67
N SER A 174 -0.15 -7.01 -0.54
CA SER A 174 -0.74 -7.40 0.75
C SER A 174 -2.26 -7.24 0.82
N ILE A 175 -2.85 -6.35 0.00
CA ILE A 175 -4.30 -6.20 -0.13
C ILE A 175 -4.90 -7.37 -0.92
N LEU A 176 -4.14 -7.96 -1.86
CA LEU A 176 -4.59 -9.08 -2.69
C LEU A 176 -4.42 -10.45 -2.00
N GLU A 177 -3.56 -10.53 -0.98
CA GLU A 177 -3.46 -11.71 -0.12
C GLU A 177 -4.70 -11.79 0.76
N VAL A 178 -5.71 -12.54 0.29
CA VAL A 178 -6.91 -12.85 1.08
C VAL A 178 -6.48 -13.55 2.37
N PRO A 179 -6.88 -13.07 3.57
CA PRO A 179 -6.63 -13.81 4.79
C PRO A 179 -7.36 -15.16 4.69
N SER A 180 -6.57 -16.24 4.70
CA SER A 180 -7.04 -17.63 4.78
C SER A 180 -7.78 -17.91 6.08
#